data_AF-A0A662CM50-F1
#
_entry.id   AF-A0A662CM50-F1
#
_cell.length_a   1.000
_cell.length_b   1.000
_cell.length_c   1.000
_cell.angle_alpha   90.00
_cell.angle_beta   90.00
_cell.angle_gamma   90.00
#
_symmetry.space_group_name_H-M   'P 1'
#
loop_
_entity.id
_entity.type
_entity.pdbx_description
1 polymer ?
#
loop_
_entity_poly.entity_id
_entity_poly.type
_entity_poly.pdbx_seq_one_letter_code
_entity_poly.pdbx_strand_id
1 'polypeptide(L)'
;MLEKANQIDYLEGNMSIKEPVQRNAAEDVIKVGTDIWMIFSKREWYLCDKTQGNALKKVPISRDIDIPILKLIYLLSPTLMGIKPATTVTIIAWKEEKRLNLNTWRKHKREIMDQLHPIKELVLNRKENSELVLFYNPSSLERLLAERDTSTFYQYLGYPLDSLEAFLGDLKKRCKMSGTLPPEIGVVLGIPLKDVKGYMGLTKDSVGIVRGWKMYGNPDKSLKVYRLYKEAQQRTTELIKRMPMTQVIDKLRTEHIGGTI
;
A
#
# COMPACT_ATOMS: atom_id res chain seq x y z
N MET A 1 33.30 31.97 -31.18
CA MET A 1 33.64 30.65 -31.74
C MET A 1 34.51 29.91 -30.73
N LEU A 2 34.32 28.59 -30.62
CA LEU A 2 34.95 27.62 -29.70
C LEU A 2 34.34 27.64 -28.28
N GLU A 3 33.43 26.71 -27.99
CA GLU A 3 33.67 25.33 -27.48
C GLU A 3 34.05 25.29 -26.00
N LYS A 4 33.08 24.85 -25.18
CA LYS A 4 33.35 24.08 -23.96
C LYS A 4 32.36 22.92 -23.89
N ALA A 5 32.82 21.77 -24.37
CA ALA A 5 32.31 20.47 -23.98
C ALA A 5 32.72 20.15 -22.52
N ASN A 6 31.94 19.25 -21.92
CA ASN A 6 32.19 18.42 -20.75
C ASN A 6 32.18 19.06 -19.35
N GLN A 7 31.21 18.62 -18.55
CA GLN A 7 31.54 17.75 -17.40
C GLN A 7 30.34 16.87 -17.03
N ILE A 8 30.37 15.65 -17.57
CA ILE A 8 29.81 14.47 -16.93
C ILE A 8 30.74 14.21 -15.74
N ASP A 9 30.38 14.68 -14.56
CA ASP A 9 31.08 14.27 -13.35
C ASP A 9 30.59 12.88 -12.94
N TYR A 10 31.52 11.93 -13.07
CA TYR A 10 31.52 10.65 -12.40
C TYR A 10 31.14 10.84 -10.92
N LEU A 11 29.99 10.32 -10.52
CA LEU A 11 29.65 10.13 -9.11
C LEU A 11 30.28 8.82 -8.62
N GLU A 12 31.61 8.76 -8.61
CA GLU A 12 32.37 7.80 -7.81
C GLU A 12 32.38 8.30 -6.37
N GLY A 13 31.52 7.72 -5.55
CA GLY A 13 31.46 8.02 -4.13
C GLY A 13 30.21 7.44 -3.49
N ASN A 14 30.39 6.66 -2.43
CA ASN A 14 29.35 5.98 -1.67
C ASN A 14 28.22 6.94 -1.21
N MET A 15 27.15 7.09 -2.00
CA MET A 15 25.99 7.88 -1.59
C MET A 15 25.11 7.07 -0.63
N SER A 16 25.12 7.49 0.64
CA SER A 16 24.14 7.06 1.64
C SER A 16 22.77 7.68 1.32
N ILE A 17 21.68 6.92 1.48
CA ILE A 17 20.27 7.37 1.29
C ILE A 17 19.89 8.65 2.05
N LYS A 18 20.72 9.08 2.99
CA LYS A 18 20.56 10.37 3.64
C LYS A 18 20.64 11.55 2.66
N GLU A 19 21.34 11.46 1.53
CA GLU A 19 21.62 12.65 0.70
C GLU A 19 20.45 13.15 -0.19
N PRO A 20 19.62 12.32 -0.87
CA PRO A 20 18.50 12.84 -1.67
C PRO A 20 17.37 13.45 -0.82
N VAL A 21 17.17 12.90 0.38
CA VAL A 21 16.17 13.36 1.36
C VAL A 21 16.68 14.60 2.13
N GLN A 22 17.99 14.71 2.40
CA GLN A 22 18.57 15.85 3.11
C GLN A 22 18.91 17.05 2.21
N ARG A 23 19.06 16.88 0.89
CA ARG A 23 19.38 17.98 -0.06
C ARG A 23 18.16 18.61 -0.76
N ASN A 24 16.93 18.37 -0.31
CA ASN A 24 15.70 18.89 -0.96
C ASN A 24 15.53 18.47 -2.44
N ALA A 25 16.21 17.41 -2.89
CA ALA A 25 16.16 16.97 -4.28
C ALA A 25 15.00 15.99 -4.58
N ALA A 26 14.51 15.28 -3.58
CA ALA A 26 13.38 14.35 -3.69
C ALA A 26 12.07 14.99 -3.20
N GLU A 27 11.05 14.99 -4.06
CA GLU A 27 9.72 15.52 -3.80
C GLU A 27 8.85 14.49 -3.03
N ASP A 28 8.99 13.18 -3.28
CA ASP A 28 8.41 12.09 -2.46
C ASP A 28 9.33 10.86 -2.46
N VAL A 29 9.22 10.03 -1.42
CA VAL A 29 9.98 8.78 -1.28
C VAL A 29 9.09 7.68 -0.72
N ILE A 30 9.05 6.54 -1.39
CA ILE A 30 8.33 5.33 -0.97
C ILE A 30 9.34 4.20 -0.83
N LYS A 31 9.39 3.56 0.34
CA LYS A 31 10.16 2.34 0.52
C LYS A 31 9.37 1.16 -0.08
N VAL A 32 9.89 0.53 -1.14
CA VAL A 32 9.20 -0.55 -1.85
C VAL A 32 9.76 -1.95 -1.59
N GLY A 33 11.00 -2.03 -1.14
CA GLY A 33 11.63 -3.27 -0.68
C GLY A 33 12.42 -3.05 0.60
N THR A 34 13.08 -4.10 1.08
CA THR A 34 14.13 -3.95 2.10
C THR A 34 15.16 -2.92 1.65
N ASP A 35 15.52 -2.99 0.37
CA ASP A 35 16.63 -2.27 -0.26
C ASP A 35 16.21 -1.46 -1.50
N ILE A 36 14.93 -1.46 -1.85
CA ILE A 36 14.40 -0.77 -3.03
C ILE A 36 13.53 0.41 -2.60
N TRP A 37 13.74 1.56 -3.23
CA TRP A 37 13.05 2.82 -2.99
C TRP A 37 12.52 3.39 -4.30
N MET A 38 11.30 3.92 -4.27
CA MET A 38 10.76 4.78 -5.32
C MET A 38 10.94 6.22 -4.88
N ILE A 39 11.57 7.02 -5.74
CA ILE A 39 11.88 8.42 -5.47
C ILE A 39 11.20 9.24 -6.55
N PHE A 40 10.38 10.19 -6.14
CA PHE A 40 9.78 11.16 -7.03
C PHE A 40 10.62 12.44 -7.02
N SER A 41 11.08 12.89 -8.18
CA SER A 41 11.92 14.09 -8.32
C SER A 41 11.80 14.66 -9.73
N LYS A 42 11.81 15.99 -9.88
CA LYS A 42 11.75 16.67 -11.19
C LYS A 42 10.61 16.19 -12.10
N ARG A 43 9.43 15.90 -11.52
CA ARG A 43 8.24 15.37 -12.23
C ARG A 43 8.37 13.96 -12.80
N GLU A 44 9.36 13.19 -12.37
CA GLU A 44 9.53 11.80 -12.76
C GLU A 44 9.71 10.89 -11.53
N TRP A 45 9.28 9.64 -11.67
CA TRP A 45 9.58 8.61 -10.68
C TRP A 45 10.82 7.82 -11.08
N TYR A 46 11.64 7.52 -10.08
CA TYR A 46 12.83 6.71 -10.20
C TYR A 46 12.76 5.54 -9.25
N LEU A 47 13.16 4.36 -9.70
CA LEU A 47 13.51 3.26 -8.80
C LEU A 47 14.98 3.36 -8.42
N CYS A 48 15.27 3.04 -7.16
CA CYS A 48 16.59 2.97 -6.58
C CYS A 48 16.72 1.64 -5.84
N ASP A 49 17.67 0.80 -6.24
CA ASP A 49 17.92 -0.52 -5.67
C ASP A 49 19.32 -0.56 -5.05
N LYS A 50 19.41 -0.80 -3.74
CA LYS A 50 20.70 -0.90 -3.03
C LYS A 50 21.38 -2.26 -3.18
N THR A 51 20.68 -3.28 -3.67
CA THR A 51 21.27 -4.63 -3.80
C THR A 51 22.25 -4.73 -4.97
N GLN A 52 22.19 -3.76 -5.90
CA GLN A 52 23.07 -3.69 -7.08
C GLN A 52 24.28 -2.77 -6.89
N GLY A 53 24.69 -2.55 -5.62
CA GLY A 53 25.85 -1.75 -5.23
C GLY A 53 25.51 -0.39 -4.60
N ASN A 54 26.53 0.37 -4.19
CA ASN A 54 26.36 1.69 -3.57
C ASN A 54 25.91 2.79 -4.55
N ALA A 55 25.89 2.50 -5.85
CA ALA A 55 25.40 3.41 -6.88
C ALA A 55 23.89 3.24 -7.08
N LEU A 56 23.13 4.31 -6.81
CA LEU A 56 21.69 4.33 -7.05
C LEU A 56 21.41 4.23 -8.56
N LYS A 57 21.05 3.04 -9.06
CA LYS A 57 20.66 2.90 -10.47
C LYS A 57 19.25 3.47 -10.68
N LYS A 58 19.17 4.67 -11.22
CA LYS A 58 17.90 5.34 -11.56
C LYS A 58 17.27 4.66 -12.78
N VAL A 59 16.10 4.07 -12.58
CA VAL A 59 15.24 3.63 -13.70
C VAL A 59 14.09 4.62 -13.81
N PRO A 60 14.00 5.42 -14.89
CA PRO A 60 12.84 6.28 -15.12
C PRO A 60 11.62 5.40 -15.30
N ILE A 61 10.61 5.63 -14.48
CA ILE A 61 9.30 5.00 -14.63
C ILE A 61 8.53 5.95 -15.58
N SER A 62 8.07 5.43 -16.73
CA SER A 62 7.26 6.04 -17.82
C SER A 62 6.97 7.56 -17.85
N ARG A 63 6.90 8.17 -19.04
CA ARG A 63 6.65 9.62 -19.24
C ARG A 63 5.21 10.08 -18.98
N ASP A 64 4.22 9.18 -19.02
CA ASP A 64 2.79 9.49 -18.83
C ASP A 64 2.30 9.16 -17.41
N ILE A 65 3.01 9.60 -16.38
CA ILE A 65 2.68 9.26 -14.98
C ILE A 65 1.90 10.37 -14.28
N ASP A 66 0.63 10.09 -13.97
CA ASP A 66 -0.08 10.71 -12.85
C ASP A 66 0.62 10.32 -11.54
N ILE A 67 1.49 11.22 -11.08
CA ILE A 67 2.39 11.08 -9.94
C ILE A 67 1.71 10.52 -8.66
N PRO A 68 0.48 10.93 -8.28
CA PRO A 68 -0.19 10.41 -7.09
C PRO A 68 -0.67 8.96 -7.23
N ILE A 69 -0.99 8.52 -8.46
CA ILE A 69 -1.59 7.22 -8.74
C ILE A 69 -0.57 6.10 -8.53
N LEU A 70 0.69 6.31 -8.90
CA LEU A 70 1.72 5.28 -8.78
C LEU A 70 1.93 4.80 -7.34
N LYS A 71 1.87 5.72 -6.38
CA LYS A 71 1.93 5.40 -4.95
C LYS A 71 0.75 4.54 -4.52
N LEU A 72 -0.46 4.89 -4.98
CA LEU A 72 -1.66 4.10 -4.71
C LEU A 72 -1.55 2.72 -5.36
N ILE A 73 -1.18 2.62 -6.64
CA ILE A 73 -1.01 1.33 -7.32
C ILE A 73 -0.06 0.42 -6.53
N TYR A 74 1.09 0.94 -6.12
CA TYR A 74 2.07 0.17 -5.34
C TYR A 74 1.54 -0.26 -3.95
N LEU A 75 0.88 0.64 -3.21
CA LEU A 75 0.33 0.32 -1.89
C LEU A 75 -0.83 -0.67 -1.99
N LEU A 76 -1.64 -0.52 -3.04
CA LEU A 76 -2.82 -1.32 -3.31
C LEU A 76 -2.51 -2.59 -4.10
N SER A 77 -1.27 -2.86 -4.52
CA SER A 77 -0.94 -4.03 -5.35
C SER A 77 -1.55 -5.33 -4.83
N PRO A 78 -1.41 -5.71 -3.54
CA PRO A 78 -2.00 -6.95 -3.05
C PRO A 78 -3.54 -6.94 -3.10
N THR A 79 -4.15 -5.77 -2.97
CA THR A 79 -5.61 -5.57 -3.01
C THR A 79 -6.15 -5.56 -4.45
N LEU A 80 -5.43 -4.93 -5.38
CA LEU A 80 -5.72 -4.95 -6.81
C LEU A 80 -5.68 -6.38 -7.37
N MET A 81 -4.72 -7.18 -6.92
CA MET A 81 -4.60 -8.59 -7.29
C MET A 81 -5.59 -9.51 -6.54
N GLY A 82 -6.45 -8.97 -5.68
CA GLY A 82 -7.45 -9.73 -4.92
C GLY A 82 -6.89 -10.63 -3.81
N ILE A 83 -5.58 -10.60 -3.55
CA ILE A 83 -4.89 -11.37 -2.51
C ILE A 83 -5.24 -10.81 -1.13
N LYS A 84 -5.21 -9.47 -1.00
CA LYS A 84 -5.52 -8.76 0.24
C LYS A 84 -6.92 -8.14 0.16
N PRO A 85 -7.81 -8.35 1.14
CA PRO A 85 -9.18 -7.83 1.07
C PRO A 85 -9.24 -6.31 1.02
N ALA A 86 -8.41 -5.63 1.83
CA ALA A 86 -8.36 -4.17 1.85
C ALA A 86 -6.99 -3.61 2.27
N THR A 87 -6.78 -2.33 1.99
CA THR A 87 -5.62 -1.55 2.40
C THR A 87 -6.05 -0.17 2.86
N THR A 88 -5.58 0.25 4.03
CA THR A 88 -5.75 1.64 4.51
C THR A 88 -4.62 2.51 4.04
N VAL A 89 -4.94 3.72 3.56
CA VAL A 89 -3.97 4.76 3.24
C VAL A 89 -4.41 6.05 3.95
N THR A 90 -3.50 6.66 4.68
CA THR A 90 -3.71 8.02 5.20
C THR A 90 -3.23 9.02 4.16
N ILE A 91 -4.16 9.79 3.62
CA ILE A 91 -3.91 10.86 2.66
C ILE A 91 -3.85 12.16 3.45
N ILE A 92 -2.75 12.89 3.35
CA ILE A 92 -2.49 14.07 4.18
C ILE A 92 -2.35 15.33 3.34
N ALA A 93 -2.79 16.46 3.90
CA ALA A 93 -2.60 17.77 3.33
C ALA A 93 -1.13 18.19 3.56
N TRP A 94 -0.26 17.85 2.61
CA TRP A 94 1.08 18.43 2.57
C TRP A 94 0.99 19.85 1.98
N LYS A 95 1.86 20.77 2.45
CA LYS A 95 2.01 22.11 1.85
C LYS A 95 2.58 22.08 0.42
N GLU A 96 3.19 20.97 0.01
CA GLU A 96 3.77 20.81 -1.33
C GLU A 96 2.83 19.98 -2.22
N GLU A 97 2.31 20.62 -3.27
CA GLU A 97 1.31 20.10 -4.23
C GLU A 97 1.72 18.80 -4.95
N LYS A 98 2.99 18.39 -4.84
CA LYS A 98 3.62 17.37 -5.68
C LYS A 98 3.56 15.93 -5.12
N ARG A 99 2.94 15.72 -3.97
CA ARG A 99 2.62 14.39 -3.40
C ARG A 99 1.15 14.03 -3.69
N LEU A 100 0.73 12.78 -3.42
CA LEU A 100 -0.69 12.48 -3.17
C LEU A 100 -1.13 13.30 -1.95
N ASN A 101 -1.51 14.54 -2.24
CA ASN A 101 -1.98 15.49 -1.27
C ASN A 101 -3.51 15.43 -1.23
N LEU A 102 -4.07 15.88 -0.12
CA LEU A 102 -5.49 15.79 0.13
C LEU A 102 -6.36 16.53 -0.91
N ASN A 103 -5.88 17.65 -1.46
CA ASN A 103 -6.63 18.43 -2.46
C ASN A 103 -6.67 17.72 -3.81
N THR A 104 -5.53 17.23 -4.29
CA THR A 104 -5.44 16.44 -5.53
C THR A 104 -6.26 15.17 -5.42
N TRP A 105 -6.18 14.46 -4.28
CA TRP A 105 -7.02 13.30 -4.02
C TRP A 105 -8.51 13.66 -4.12
N ARG A 106 -8.97 14.69 -3.43
CA ARG A 106 -10.39 15.11 -3.46
C ARG A 106 -10.85 15.53 -4.85
N LYS A 107 -10.01 16.26 -5.59
CA LYS A 107 -10.33 16.79 -6.93
C LYS A 107 -10.39 15.70 -7.99
N HIS A 108 -9.46 14.74 -7.97
CA HIS A 108 -9.31 13.72 -9.00
C HIS A 108 -9.77 12.32 -8.55
N LYS A 109 -10.49 12.25 -7.42
CA LYS A 109 -10.86 10.99 -6.78
C LYS A 109 -11.56 10.05 -7.76
N ARG A 110 -12.54 10.56 -8.51
CA ARG A 110 -13.34 9.75 -9.43
C ARG A 110 -12.46 9.17 -10.54
N GLU A 111 -11.66 10.00 -11.19
CA GLU A 111 -10.77 9.56 -12.27
C GLU A 111 -9.72 8.55 -11.79
N ILE A 112 -9.23 8.70 -10.55
CA ILE A 112 -8.34 7.73 -9.91
C ILE A 112 -9.07 6.42 -9.64
N MET A 113 -10.28 6.47 -9.07
CA MET A 113 -11.04 5.26 -8.74
C MET A 113 -11.51 4.49 -9.97
N ASP A 114 -11.85 5.18 -11.06
CA ASP A 114 -12.18 4.56 -12.34
C ASP A 114 -11.00 3.73 -12.85
N GLN A 115 -9.77 4.25 -12.73
CA GLN A 115 -8.56 3.52 -13.06
C GLN A 115 -8.29 2.35 -12.11
N LEU A 116 -8.74 2.39 -10.86
CA LEU A 116 -8.50 1.37 -9.84
C LEU A 116 -9.61 0.30 -9.75
N HIS A 117 -10.60 0.28 -10.65
CA HIS A 117 -11.64 -0.76 -10.70
C HIS A 117 -11.05 -2.19 -10.52
N PRO A 118 -11.70 -3.14 -9.82
CA PRO A 118 -12.95 -3.03 -9.08
C PRO A 118 -12.79 -2.51 -7.64
N ILE A 119 -11.65 -1.89 -7.30
CA ILE A 119 -11.42 -1.38 -5.95
C ILE A 119 -12.44 -0.27 -5.65
N LYS A 120 -13.04 -0.38 -4.47
CA LYS A 120 -13.89 0.65 -3.87
C LYS A 120 -13.16 1.30 -2.70
N GLU A 121 -13.65 2.45 -2.29
CA GLU A 121 -13.03 3.27 -1.26
C GLU A 121 -14.03 3.75 -0.21
N LEU A 122 -13.60 3.80 1.05
CA LEU A 122 -14.38 4.25 2.18
C LEU A 122 -13.54 5.15 3.07
N VAL A 123 -13.97 6.40 3.24
CA VAL A 123 -13.32 7.30 4.21
C VAL A 123 -13.73 6.88 5.61
N LEU A 124 -12.80 6.32 6.38
CA LEU A 124 -12.99 5.84 7.75
C LEU A 124 -12.95 6.98 8.76
N ASN A 125 -12.04 7.94 8.56
CA ASN A 125 -11.89 9.09 9.43
C ASN A 125 -11.41 10.33 8.66
N ARG A 126 -11.84 11.51 9.10
CA ARG A 126 -11.37 12.81 8.59
C ARG A 126 -10.82 13.62 9.74
N LYS A 127 -9.62 14.17 9.57
CA LYS A 127 -9.02 15.20 10.41
C LYS A 127 -8.83 16.45 9.55
N GLU A 128 -8.51 17.58 10.19
CA GLU A 128 -8.28 18.86 9.52
C GLU A 128 -7.36 18.73 8.29
N ASN A 129 -6.23 18.04 8.48
CA ASN A 129 -5.19 17.90 7.46
C ASN A 129 -5.00 16.46 6.96
N SER A 130 -5.97 15.56 7.16
CA SER A 130 -5.86 14.18 6.65
C SER A 130 -7.17 13.43 6.50
N GLU A 131 -7.19 12.47 5.59
CA GLU A 131 -8.24 11.46 5.46
C GLU A 131 -7.63 10.06 5.57
N LEU A 132 -8.20 9.24 6.45
CA LEU A 132 -7.90 7.81 6.50
C LEU A 132 -8.89 7.09 5.59
N VAL A 133 -8.40 6.54 4.49
CA VAL A 133 -9.21 5.89 3.46
C VAL A 133 -8.92 4.40 3.45
N LEU A 134 -9.97 3.58 3.50
CA LEU A 134 -9.93 2.15 3.24
C LEU A 134 -10.21 1.92 1.77
N PHE A 135 -9.27 1.32 1.06
CA PHE A 135 -9.45 0.80 -0.29
C PHE A 135 -9.67 -0.71 -0.20
N TYR A 136 -10.74 -1.23 -0.78
CA TYR A 136 -11.09 -2.63 -0.66
C TYR A 136 -11.51 -3.24 -1.99
N ASN A 137 -11.17 -4.51 -2.18
CA ASN A 137 -11.72 -5.32 -3.25
C ASN A 137 -13.03 -5.95 -2.73
N PRO A 138 -14.20 -5.61 -3.29
CA PRO A 138 -15.48 -6.09 -2.78
C PRO A 138 -15.56 -7.61 -2.68
N SER A 139 -15.20 -8.32 -3.76
CA SER A 139 -15.28 -9.77 -3.81
C SER A 139 -14.31 -10.46 -2.86
N SER A 140 -13.10 -9.92 -2.69
CA SER A 140 -12.16 -10.49 -1.70
C SER A 140 -12.63 -10.26 -0.26
N LEU A 141 -13.24 -9.11 0.03
CA LEU A 141 -13.76 -8.80 1.35
C LEU A 141 -15.03 -9.60 1.68
N GLU A 142 -15.92 -9.81 0.72
CA GLU A 142 -17.10 -10.68 0.87
C GLU A 142 -16.68 -12.13 1.17
N ARG A 143 -15.71 -12.68 0.41
CA ARG A 143 -15.18 -14.03 0.67
C ARG A 143 -14.61 -14.14 2.09
N LEU A 144 -13.80 -13.17 2.51
CA LEU A 144 -13.23 -13.14 3.86
C LEU A 144 -14.34 -13.15 4.92
N LEU A 145 -15.37 -12.31 4.78
CA LEU A 145 -16.46 -12.22 5.75
C LEU A 145 -17.35 -13.47 5.77
N ALA A 146 -17.42 -14.21 4.67
CA ALA A 146 -18.14 -15.49 4.58
C ALA A 146 -17.37 -16.67 5.20
N GLU A 147 -16.07 -16.53 5.48
CA GLU A 147 -15.30 -17.55 6.18
C GLU A 147 -15.85 -17.76 7.59
N ARG A 148 -16.11 -19.02 7.96
CA ARG A 148 -16.75 -19.37 9.25
C ARG A 148 -16.08 -18.70 10.45
N ASP A 149 -14.76 -18.82 10.58
CA ASP A 149 -14.03 -18.29 11.73
C ASP A 149 -14.06 -16.76 11.79
N THR A 150 -14.00 -16.10 10.63
CA THR A 150 -14.06 -14.64 10.49
C THR A 150 -15.47 -14.13 10.79
N SER A 151 -16.50 -14.75 10.22
CA SER A 151 -17.91 -14.45 10.50
C SER A 151 -18.22 -14.60 11.98
N THR A 152 -17.86 -15.73 12.60
CA THR A 152 -18.07 -15.96 14.03
C THR A 152 -17.34 -14.91 14.89
N PHE A 153 -16.12 -14.52 14.51
CA PHE A 153 -15.39 -13.48 15.21
C PHE A 153 -16.08 -12.11 15.13
N TYR A 154 -16.54 -11.70 13.97
CA TYR A 154 -17.23 -10.41 13.81
C TYR A 154 -18.62 -10.38 14.44
N GLN A 155 -19.35 -11.50 14.41
CA GLN A 155 -20.61 -11.65 15.16
C GLN A 155 -20.38 -11.51 16.67
N TYR A 156 -19.33 -12.14 17.21
CA TYR A 156 -18.95 -12.01 18.63
C TYR A 156 -18.67 -10.54 19.02
N LEU A 157 -18.08 -9.76 18.10
CA LEU A 157 -17.83 -8.33 18.30
C LEU A 157 -19.05 -7.42 18.02
N GLY A 158 -20.19 -8.00 17.66
CA GLY A 158 -21.45 -7.30 17.39
C GLY A 158 -21.49 -6.55 16.05
N TYR A 159 -20.74 -7.00 15.04
CA TYR A 159 -20.85 -6.45 13.69
C TYR A 159 -22.05 -7.06 12.95
N PRO A 160 -22.81 -6.25 12.19
CA PRO A 160 -23.81 -6.77 11.26
C PRO A 160 -23.10 -7.45 10.07
N LEU A 161 -23.61 -8.61 9.65
CA LEU A 161 -23.08 -9.37 8.51
C LEU A 161 -24.14 -9.63 7.44
N ASP A 162 -25.29 -8.94 7.49
CA ASP A 162 -26.38 -9.07 6.52
C ASP A 162 -25.97 -8.60 5.12
N SER A 163 -25.07 -7.62 5.05
CA SER A 163 -24.46 -7.14 3.81
C SER A 163 -23.08 -6.53 4.05
N LEU A 164 -22.30 -6.44 2.97
CA LEU A 164 -20.99 -5.77 3.00
C LEU A 164 -21.14 -4.30 3.40
N GLU A 165 -22.17 -3.62 2.89
CA GLU A 165 -22.46 -2.22 3.19
C GLU A 165 -22.78 -2.01 4.68
N ALA A 166 -23.56 -2.91 5.28
CA ALA A 166 -23.88 -2.84 6.71
C ALA A 166 -22.62 -3.00 7.57
N PHE A 167 -21.80 -4.01 7.26
CA PHE A 167 -20.52 -4.25 7.93
C PHE A 167 -19.59 -3.04 7.84
N LEU A 168 -19.38 -2.52 6.62
CA LEU A 168 -18.52 -1.36 6.37
C LEU A 168 -19.06 -0.08 7.04
N GLY A 169 -20.39 0.07 7.10
CA GLY A 169 -21.06 1.14 7.81
C GLY A 169 -20.74 1.14 9.31
N ASP A 170 -20.83 -0.02 9.95
CA ASP A 170 -20.51 -0.16 11.38
C ASP A 170 -19.01 0.01 11.66
N LEU A 171 -18.14 -0.55 10.80
CA LEU A 171 -16.70 -0.33 10.88
C LEU A 171 -16.32 1.15 10.83
N LYS A 172 -16.91 1.91 9.89
CA LYS A 172 -16.70 3.36 9.79
C LYS A 172 -17.20 4.08 11.04
N LYS A 173 -18.37 3.70 11.56
CA LYS A 173 -18.92 4.27 12.80
C LYS A 173 -17.96 4.08 13.97
N ARG A 174 -17.43 2.87 14.16
CA ARG A 174 -16.44 2.55 15.21
C ARG A 174 -15.16 3.37 15.07
N CYS A 175 -14.61 3.47 13.85
CA CYS A 175 -13.43 4.30 13.58
C CYS A 175 -13.65 5.78 13.93
N LYS A 176 -14.86 6.30 13.64
CA LYS A 176 -15.23 7.68 13.97
C LYS A 176 -15.38 7.89 15.48
N MET A 177 -15.97 6.93 16.19
CA MET A 177 -16.20 7.01 17.63
C MET A 177 -14.91 6.93 18.44
N SER A 178 -13.98 6.04 18.08
CA SER A 178 -12.69 5.90 18.78
C SER A 178 -11.63 6.92 18.33
N GLY A 179 -11.82 7.55 17.17
CA GLY A 179 -10.82 8.40 16.52
C GLY A 179 -9.60 7.64 15.97
N THR A 180 -9.59 6.31 16.09
CA THR A 180 -8.49 5.42 15.71
C THR A 180 -9.02 4.18 14.98
N LEU A 181 -8.13 3.38 14.41
CA LEU A 181 -8.51 2.10 13.83
C LEU A 181 -8.77 1.09 14.95
N PRO A 182 -9.95 0.47 15.01
CA PRO A 182 -10.21 -0.57 16.00
C PRO A 182 -9.35 -1.81 15.66
N PRO A 183 -8.76 -2.50 16.66
CA PRO A 183 -7.79 -3.59 16.42
C PRO A 183 -8.28 -4.67 15.45
N GLU A 184 -9.57 -5.00 15.51
CA GLU A 184 -10.22 -6.03 14.71
C GLU A 184 -10.22 -5.72 13.21
N ILE A 185 -9.99 -4.47 12.78
CA ILE A 185 -9.84 -4.14 11.35
C ILE A 185 -8.65 -4.88 10.72
N GLY A 186 -7.71 -5.36 11.53
CA GLY A 186 -6.58 -6.17 11.07
C GLY A 186 -7.02 -7.32 10.15
N VAL A 187 -8.18 -7.97 10.43
CA VAL A 187 -8.68 -9.07 9.60
C VAL A 187 -9.13 -8.56 8.23
N VAL A 188 -9.86 -7.44 8.16
CA VAL A 188 -10.19 -6.74 6.90
C VAL A 188 -8.93 -6.34 6.12
N LEU A 189 -7.85 -6.00 6.82
CA LEU A 189 -6.54 -5.71 6.22
C LEU A 189 -5.75 -6.98 5.85
N GLY A 190 -6.37 -8.16 5.91
CA GLY A 190 -5.77 -9.43 5.56
C GLY A 190 -4.66 -9.89 6.52
N ILE A 191 -4.68 -9.42 7.77
CA ILE A 191 -3.86 -10.00 8.84
C ILE A 191 -4.55 -11.28 9.30
N PRO A 192 -3.82 -12.42 9.42
CA PRO A 192 -4.42 -13.67 9.88
C PRO A 192 -5.20 -13.50 11.18
N LEU A 193 -6.40 -14.09 11.27
CA LEU A 193 -7.28 -13.96 12.42
C LEU A 193 -6.58 -14.31 13.75
N LYS A 194 -5.68 -15.30 13.75
CA LYS A 194 -4.87 -15.66 14.93
C LYS A 194 -4.02 -14.50 15.45
N ASP A 195 -3.43 -13.72 14.54
CA ASP A 195 -2.55 -12.62 14.90
C ASP A 195 -3.35 -11.42 15.40
N VAL A 196 -4.54 -11.19 14.83
CA VAL A 196 -5.47 -10.16 15.30
C VAL A 196 -6.00 -10.51 16.69
N LYS A 197 -6.44 -11.76 16.91
CA LYS A 197 -6.87 -12.24 18.23
C LYS A 197 -5.74 -12.14 19.27
N GLY A 198 -4.51 -12.50 18.90
CA GLY A 198 -3.33 -12.33 19.75
C GLY A 198 -3.03 -10.88 20.07
N TYR A 199 -3.14 -9.98 19.09
CA TYR A 199 -2.97 -8.53 19.32
C TYR A 199 -4.04 -7.96 20.25
N MET A 200 -5.27 -8.47 20.17
CA MET A 200 -6.39 -8.09 21.05
C MET A 200 -6.32 -8.75 22.44
N GLY A 201 -5.34 -9.62 22.70
CA GLY A 201 -5.25 -10.36 23.97
C GLY A 201 -6.32 -11.43 24.15
N LEU A 202 -7.00 -11.86 23.07
CA LEU A 202 -8.01 -12.91 23.08
C LEU A 202 -7.40 -14.32 23.08
N THR A 203 -6.07 -14.42 22.96
CA THR A 203 -5.29 -15.66 23.04
C THR A 203 -4.09 -15.45 23.96
N LYS A 204 -3.57 -16.55 24.52
CA LYS A 204 -2.34 -16.53 25.35
C LYS A 204 -1.05 -16.73 24.55
N ASP A 205 -1.15 -16.72 23.22
CA ASP A 205 -0.01 -16.93 22.34
C ASP A 205 1.04 -15.83 22.50
N SER A 206 2.31 -16.21 22.54
CA SER A 206 3.42 -15.26 22.55
C SER A 206 3.70 -14.71 21.14
N VAL A 207 4.33 -13.54 21.09
CA VAL A 207 4.79 -12.94 19.84
C VAL A 207 6.10 -13.62 19.43
N GLY A 208 6.11 -14.25 18.25
CA GLY A 208 7.31 -14.92 17.71
C GLY A 208 8.13 -14.02 16.78
N ILE A 209 7.46 -13.37 15.82
CA ILE A 209 8.12 -12.59 14.75
C ILE A 209 7.39 -11.26 14.53
N VAL A 210 8.14 -10.19 14.29
CA VAL A 210 7.59 -8.87 13.91
C VAL A 210 8.03 -8.53 12.50
N ARG A 211 7.12 -8.63 11.53
CA ARG A 211 7.34 -8.27 10.12
C ARG A 211 6.05 -7.73 9.51
N GLY A 212 5.95 -6.41 9.39
CA GLY A 212 4.70 -5.72 9.03
C GLY A 212 3.71 -5.68 10.19
N TRP A 213 3.34 -6.84 10.75
CA TRP A 213 2.58 -6.98 11.98
C TRP A 213 3.27 -7.94 12.96
N LYS A 214 2.73 -8.05 14.18
CA LYS A 214 3.18 -9.02 15.20
C LYS A 214 2.54 -10.37 14.92
N MET A 215 3.36 -11.41 14.75
CA MET A 215 2.91 -12.78 14.47
C MET A 215 2.86 -13.56 15.78
N TYR A 216 1.67 -14.06 16.13
CA TYR A 216 1.38 -14.76 17.37
C TYR A 216 1.34 -16.28 17.15
N GLY A 217 1.94 -17.05 18.06
CA GLY A 217 2.03 -18.52 17.94
C GLY A 217 2.90 -18.97 16.76
N ASN A 218 2.52 -20.05 16.07
CA ASN A 218 3.26 -20.53 14.90
C ASN A 218 3.25 -19.46 13.77
N PRO A 219 4.42 -18.97 13.32
CA PRO A 219 4.50 -17.90 12.32
C PRO A 219 4.29 -18.33 10.87
N ASP A 220 4.26 -19.63 10.54
CA ASP A 220 4.30 -20.14 9.16
C ASP A 220 3.18 -19.55 8.27
N LYS A 221 1.93 -19.57 8.76
CA LYS A 221 0.79 -18.99 8.05
C LYS A 221 0.97 -17.48 7.83
N SER A 222 1.42 -16.78 8.85
CA SER A 222 1.63 -15.32 8.80
C SER A 222 2.78 -14.93 7.86
N LEU A 223 3.85 -15.72 7.84
CA LEU A 223 4.97 -15.55 6.91
C LEU A 223 4.54 -15.81 5.47
N LYS A 224 3.70 -16.82 5.23
CA LYS A 224 3.15 -17.08 3.89
C LYS A 224 2.34 -15.87 3.39
N VAL A 225 1.42 -15.36 4.21
CA VAL A 225 0.63 -14.15 3.88
C VAL A 225 1.53 -12.94 3.65
N TYR A 226 2.52 -12.72 4.51
CA TYR A 226 3.48 -11.62 4.36
C TYR A 226 4.25 -11.70 3.03
N ARG A 227 4.73 -12.90 2.66
CA ARG A 227 5.46 -13.14 1.40
C ARG A 227 4.58 -12.84 0.19
N LEU A 228 3.32 -13.29 0.18
CA LEU A 228 2.37 -13.00 -0.91
C LEU A 228 2.19 -11.49 -1.12
N TYR A 229 2.06 -10.71 -0.04
CA TYR A 229 1.95 -9.25 -0.16
C TYR A 229 3.23 -8.61 -0.71
N LYS A 230 4.39 -9.11 -0.30
CA LYS A 230 5.67 -8.62 -0.83
C LYS A 230 5.88 -9.00 -2.30
N GLU A 231 5.45 -10.18 -2.71
CA GLU A 231 5.52 -10.64 -4.09
C GLU A 231 4.63 -9.79 -5.01
N ALA A 232 3.40 -9.48 -4.60
CA ALA A 232 2.51 -8.58 -5.35
C ALA A 232 3.12 -7.18 -5.57
N GLN A 233 3.78 -6.64 -4.54
CA GLN A 233 4.48 -5.35 -4.60
C GLN A 233 5.74 -5.41 -5.49
N GLN A 234 6.51 -6.49 -5.40
CA GLN A 234 7.67 -6.72 -6.27
C GLN A 234 7.24 -6.85 -7.72
N ARG A 235 6.16 -7.59 -7.99
CA ARG A 235 5.60 -7.75 -9.34
C ARG A 235 5.17 -6.42 -9.93
N THR A 236 4.46 -5.60 -9.15
CA THR A 236 4.10 -4.24 -9.55
C THR A 236 5.33 -3.42 -9.90
N THR A 237 6.38 -3.49 -9.08
CA THR A 237 7.65 -2.80 -9.32
C THR A 237 8.33 -3.25 -10.63
N GLU A 238 8.22 -4.52 -11.00
CA GLU A 238 8.73 -5.03 -12.28
C GLU A 238 7.88 -4.61 -13.48
N LEU A 239 6.55 -4.53 -13.33
CA LEU A 239 5.64 -4.12 -14.39
C LEU A 239 5.81 -2.63 -14.72
N ILE A 240 5.85 -1.75 -13.71
CA ILE A 240 6.00 -0.29 -13.91
C ILE A 240 7.31 0.09 -14.62
N LYS A 241 8.35 -0.78 -14.57
CA LYS A 241 9.60 -0.60 -15.32
C LYS A 241 9.45 -0.86 -16.82
N ARG A 242 8.46 -1.65 -17.22
CA ARG A 242 8.37 -2.26 -18.56
C ARG A 242 7.17 -1.78 -19.37
N MET A 243 6.14 -1.23 -18.73
CA MET A 243 4.92 -0.82 -19.40
C MET A 243 4.30 0.46 -18.79
N PRO A 244 3.47 1.18 -19.56
CA PRO A 244 2.69 2.31 -19.04
C PRO A 244 1.76 1.89 -17.89
N MET A 245 1.46 2.82 -16.97
CA MET A 245 0.69 2.52 -15.76
C MET A 245 -0.71 1.95 -16.02
N THR A 246 -1.39 2.42 -17.06
CA THR A 246 -2.71 1.91 -17.45
C THR A 246 -2.66 0.40 -17.71
N GLN A 247 -1.60 -0.05 -18.40
CA GLN A 247 -1.36 -1.48 -18.68
C GLN A 247 -0.92 -2.25 -17.43
N VAL A 248 -0.20 -1.61 -16.49
CA VAL A 248 0.19 -2.25 -15.22
C VAL A 248 -1.06 -2.66 -14.43
N ILE A 249 -2.04 -1.78 -14.32
CA ILE A 249 -3.26 -2.07 -13.55
C ILE A 249 -4.01 -3.25 -14.19
N ASP A 250 -4.20 -3.23 -15.50
CA ASP A 250 -4.84 -4.33 -16.24
C ASP A 250 -4.09 -5.66 -16.07
N LYS A 251 -2.76 -5.61 -16.07
CA LYS A 251 -1.95 -6.80 -15.85
C LYS A 251 -2.10 -7.34 -14.42
N LEU A 252 -2.08 -6.47 -13.41
CA LEU A 252 -2.26 -6.86 -12.01
C LEU A 252 -3.65 -7.47 -11.76
N ARG A 253 -4.69 -7.04 -12.49
CA ARG A 253 -6.05 -7.61 -12.39
C ARG A 253 -6.15 -9.03 -12.93
N THR A 254 -5.36 -9.36 -13.94
CA THR A 254 -5.45 -10.65 -14.66
C THR A 254 -4.46 -11.68 -14.14
N GLU A 255 -3.36 -11.24 -13.51
CA GLU A 255 -2.36 -12.12 -12.93
C GLU A 255 -2.84 -12.75 -11.63
N HIS A 256 -2.90 -14.09 -11.61
CA HIS A 256 -3.15 -14.86 -10.42
C HIS A 256 -1.79 -15.24 -9.81
N ILE A 257 -1.39 -14.57 -8.73
CA ILE A 257 -0.33 -15.12 -7.87
C ILE A 257 -0.98 -16.28 -7.12
N GLY A 258 -0.50 -17.50 -7.36
CA GLY A 258 -1.06 -18.73 -6.79
C GLY A 258 -1.07 -18.68 -5.26
N GLY A 259 -2.22 -18.35 -4.68
CA GLY A 259 -2.39 -18.25 -3.24
C GLY A 259 -3.64 -17.46 -2.87
N THR A 260 -4.79 -18.14 -2.82
CA THR A 260 -5.90 -17.68 -1.99
C THR A 260 -5.47 -17.83 -0.54
N ILE A 261 -5.65 -16.78 0.26
CA ILE A 261 -5.46 -16.82 1.72
C ILE A 261 -6.50 -17.77 2.33
#